data_AF-A0A7W0K312-F1
#
_entry.id   AF-A0A7W0K312-F1
#
_cell.length_a   1.000
_cell.length_b   1.000
_cell.length_c   1.000
_cell.angle_alpha   90.00
_cell.angle_beta   90.00
_cell.angle_gamma   90.00
#
_symmetry.space_group_name_H-M   'P 1'
#
loop_
_entity.id
_entity.type
_entity.pdbx_description
1 polymer ?
#
loop_
_entity_poly.entity_id
_entity_poly.type
_entity_poly.pdbx_seq_one_letter_code
_entity_poly.pdbx_strand_id
1 'polypeptide(L)'
;RGIPQIEVTFDIDANGIVHVSAKDRGTSREQSMTITSGSALSKEEIDKMIADAEQYAEEDRQRKEAVETRNQADSAVYSTETFLRENSDKIPADLKTEVEVDIAEVKKALEGEDVSEISAAASKLATSSQKMGAAMYAASADDASAAESTDQASSNDDGIVDAEIVDEPADTSSESDGSDTGAESSSGGENR
;
A
#
# COMPACT_ATOMS: atom_id res chain seq x y z
N ARG A 1 20.52 6.72 -0.99
CA ARG A 1 20.14 7.73 -2.02
C ARG A 1 18.68 8.07 -1.73
N GLY A 2 18.37 9.29 -1.30
CA GLY A 2 16.99 9.68 -0.98
C GLY A 2 16.17 9.93 -2.25
N ILE A 3 14.86 9.74 -2.15
CA ILE A 3 13.91 10.11 -3.20
C ILE A 3 13.94 11.64 -3.35
N PRO A 4 14.29 12.22 -4.52
CA PRO A 4 14.29 13.66 -4.74
C PRO A 4 12.91 14.26 -4.52
N GLN A 5 12.84 15.40 -3.83
CA GLN A 5 11.58 16.12 -3.61
C GLN A 5 11.64 17.44 -4.38
N ILE A 6 11.01 17.45 -5.56
CA ILE A 6 10.97 18.63 -6.43
C ILE A 6 9.67 19.39 -6.16
N GLU A 7 9.80 20.63 -5.72
CA GLU A 7 8.70 21.58 -5.57
C GLU A 7 8.68 22.51 -6.77
N VAL A 8 7.58 22.54 -7.51
CA VAL A 8 7.38 23.43 -8.66
C VAL A 8 6.34 24.47 -8.29
N THR A 9 6.71 25.75 -8.36
CA THR A 9 5.81 26.89 -8.08
C THR A 9 5.59 27.68 -9.36
N PHE A 10 4.32 28.02 -9.62
CA PHE A 10 3.90 28.90 -10.70
C PHE A 10 3.36 30.18 -10.06
N ASP A 11 4.07 31.30 -10.26
CA ASP A 11 3.66 32.63 -9.81
C ASP A 11 3.31 33.49 -11.02
N ILE A 12 2.15 34.15 -10.98
CA ILE A 12 1.65 34.99 -12.07
C ILE A 12 1.54 36.41 -11.53
N ASP A 13 2.33 37.32 -12.10
CA ASP A 13 2.34 38.71 -11.65
C ASP A 13 1.18 39.53 -12.26
N ALA A 14 1.00 40.77 -11.78
CA ALA A 14 -0.03 41.67 -12.28
C ALA A 14 0.17 42.10 -13.75
N ASN A 15 1.35 41.86 -14.33
CA ASN A 15 1.67 42.11 -15.73
C ASN A 15 1.42 40.88 -16.61
N GLY A 16 0.98 39.76 -16.03
CA GLY A 16 0.79 38.49 -16.74
C GLY A 16 2.09 37.79 -17.10
N ILE A 17 3.19 38.09 -16.40
CA ILE A 17 4.46 37.36 -16.52
C ILE A 17 4.38 36.15 -15.58
N VAL A 18 4.67 34.97 -16.11
CA VAL A 18 4.68 33.73 -15.33
C VAL A 18 6.09 33.42 -14.89
N HIS A 19 6.33 33.39 -13.58
CA HIS A 19 7.55 32.91 -12.96
C HIS A 19 7.37 31.44 -12.59
N VAL A 20 8.19 30.57 -13.17
CA VAL A 20 8.21 29.14 -12.84
C VAL A 20 9.51 28.86 -12.10
N SER A 21 9.41 28.41 -10.84
CA SER A 21 10.57 27.96 -10.06
C SER A 21 10.44 26.47 -9.72
N ALA A 22 11.55 25.75 -9.81
CA ALA A 22 11.66 24.35 -9.44
C ALA A 22 12.80 24.21 -8.42
N LYS A 23 12.48 23.74 -7.21
CA LYS A 23 13.42 23.59 -6.10
C LYS A 23 13.47 22.15 -5.61
N ASP A 24 14.68 21.60 -5.52
CA ASP A 24 14.91 20.33 -4.83
C ASP A 24 15.03 20.60 -3.32
N ARG A 25 14.08 20.10 -2.53
CA ARG A 25 14.06 20.29 -1.07
C ARG A 25 15.21 19.58 -0.35
N GLY A 26 15.80 18.54 -0.97
CA GLY A 26 16.92 17.80 -0.38
C GLY A 26 18.26 18.49 -0.57
N THR A 27 18.50 19.09 -1.74
CA THR A 27 19.77 19.77 -2.05
C THR A 27 19.70 21.29 -1.93
N SER A 28 18.50 21.85 -1.72
CA SER A 28 18.20 23.29 -1.77
C SER A 28 18.60 23.96 -3.08
N ARG A 29 18.88 23.18 -4.14
CA ARG A 29 19.17 23.72 -5.47
C ARG A 29 17.86 24.15 -6.13
N GLU A 30 17.88 25.32 -6.74
CA GLU A 30 16.74 25.93 -7.39
C GLU A 30 17.10 26.33 -8.82
N GLN A 31 16.15 26.17 -9.73
CA GLN A 31 16.19 26.72 -11.08
C GLN A 31 14.88 27.45 -11.34
N SER A 32 14.94 28.59 -12.03
CA SER A 32 13.75 29.36 -12.37
C SER A 32 13.80 29.85 -13.82
N MET A 33 12.62 30.00 -14.40
CA MET A 33 12.42 30.59 -15.72
C MET A 33 11.26 31.57 -15.68
N THR A 34 11.31 32.55 -16.57
CA THR A 34 10.27 33.56 -16.70
C THR A 34 9.67 33.47 -18.10
N ILE A 35 8.35 33.33 -18.17
CA ILE A 35 7.60 33.34 -19.42
C ILE A 35 6.93 34.72 -19.53
N THR A 36 7.44 35.54 -20.44
CA THR A 36 6.84 36.84 -20.75
C THR A 36 5.74 36.66 -21.77
N SER A 37 4.60 37.31 -21.53
CA SER A 37 3.40 37.28 -22.38
C SER A 37 3.63 37.97 -23.73
N GLY A 38 4.39 37.33 -24.63
CA GLY A 38 4.62 37.78 -26.01
C GLY A 38 3.65 37.18 -27.03
N SER A 39 2.83 36.21 -26.62
CA SER A 39 1.91 35.47 -27.50
C SER A 39 0.65 35.10 -26.73
N ALA A 40 -0.11 36.10 -26.31
CA ALA A 40 -1.44 35.86 -25.76
C ALA A 40 -2.34 35.33 -26.89
N LEU A 41 -2.99 34.19 -26.65
CA LEU A 41 -3.99 33.63 -27.55
C LEU A 41 -5.08 34.68 -27.81
N SER A 42 -5.50 34.82 -29.06
CA SER A 42 -6.66 35.64 -29.40
C SER A 42 -7.94 35.04 -28.80
N LYS A 43 -8.98 35.85 -28.64
CA LYS A 43 -10.27 35.36 -28.13
C LYS A 43 -10.84 34.23 -29.00
N GLU A 44 -10.66 34.32 -30.31
CA GLU A 44 -11.09 33.29 -31.26
C GLU A 44 -10.31 31.98 -31.06
N GLU A 45 -9.01 32.04 -30.76
CA GLU A 45 -8.22 30.86 -30.42
C GLU A 45 -8.62 30.27 -29.07
N ILE A 46 -8.94 31.11 -28.07
CA ILE A 46 -9.44 30.65 -26.77
C ILE A 46 -10.77 29.91 -26.93
N ASP A 47 -11.74 30.51 -27.63
CA ASP A 47 -13.06 29.91 -27.85
C ASP A 47 -12.93 28.59 -28.63
N LYS A 48 -12.01 28.53 -29.60
CA LYS A 48 -11.69 27.29 -30.31
C LYS A 48 -11.08 26.23 -29.39
N MET A 49 -10.12 26.58 -28.54
CA MET A 49 -9.51 25.63 -27.58
C MET A 49 -10.52 25.08 -26.58
N ILE A 50 -11.51 25.88 -26.16
CA ILE A 50 -12.60 25.43 -25.30
C ILE A 50 -13.47 24.39 -26.04
N ALA A 51 -13.89 24.70 -27.26
CA ALA A 51 -14.70 23.79 -28.07
C ALA A 51 -13.96 22.48 -28.39
N ASP A 52 -12.68 22.57 -28.74
CA ASP A 52 -11.83 21.40 -29.00
C ASP A 52 -11.69 20.56 -27.71
N ALA A 53 -11.45 21.17 -26.55
CA ALA A 53 -11.34 20.46 -25.28
C ALA A 53 -12.63 19.71 -24.90
N GLU A 54 -13.80 20.31 -25.15
CA GLU A 54 -15.09 19.64 -24.93
C GLU A 54 -15.31 18.48 -25.92
N GLN A 55 -14.93 18.66 -27.18
CA GLN A 55 -15.06 17.63 -28.21
C GLN A 55 -14.18 16.41 -27.93
N TYR A 56 -12.94 16.63 -27.48
CA TYR A 56 -11.96 15.57 -27.22
C TYR A 56 -11.93 15.08 -25.76
N ALA A 57 -12.76 15.63 -24.88
CA ALA A 57 -12.77 15.31 -23.45
C ALA A 57 -12.81 13.80 -23.16
N GLU A 58 -13.60 13.04 -23.93
CA GLU A 58 -13.71 11.59 -23.75
C GLU A 58 -12.47 10.83 -24.24
N GLU A 59 -11.88 11.23 -25.37
CA GLU A 59 -10.64 10.63 -25.88
C GLU A 59 -9.48 10.91 -24.92
N ASP A 60 -9.37 12.15 -24.43
CA ASP A 60 -8.35 12.55 -23.47
C ASP A 60 -8.53 11.83 -22.13
N ARG A 61 -9.76 11.59 -21.69
CA ARG A 61 -10.05 10.76 -20.52
C ARG A 61 -9.54 9.33 -20.70
N GLN A 62 -9.85 8.69 -21.82
CA GLN A 62 -9.39 7.33 -22.11
C GLN A 62 -7.87 7.25 -22.21
N ARG A 63 -7.23 8.24 -22.88
CA ARG A 63 -5.77 8.33 -22.97
C ARG A 63 -5.14 8.52 -21.58
N LYS A 64 -5.75 9.35 -20.73
CA LYS A 64 -5.31 9.54 -19.35
C LYS A 64 -5.41 8.26 -18.54
N GLU A 65 -6.54 7.57 -18.58
CA GLU A 65 -6.76 6.28 -17.89
C GLU A 65 -5.75 5.21 -18.36
N ALA A 66 -5.44 5.17 -19.66
CA ALA A 66 -4.41 4.31 -20.23
C ALA A 66 -3.02 4.60 -19.64
N VAL A 67 -2.61 5.88 -19.62
CA VAL A 67 -1.31 6.30 -19.07
C VAL A 67 -1.23 6.03 -17.56
N GLU A 68 -2.31 6.30 -16.81
CA GLU A 68 -2.37 6.00 -15.38
C GLU A 68 -2.22 4.50 -15.11
N THR A 69 -2.91 3.65 -15.88
CA THR A 69 -2.79 2.19 -15.78
C THR A 69 -1.37 1.71 -16.04
N ARG A 70 -0.71 2.26 -17.08
CA ARG A 70 0.69 1.97 -17.40
C ARG A 70 1.63 2.36 -16.27
N ASN A 71 1.47 3.56 -15.73
CA ASN A 71 2.32 4.06 -14.64
C ASN A 71 2.13 3.24 -13.35
N GLN A 72 0.90 2.81 -13.06
CA GLN A 72 0.61 1.92 -11.93
C GLN A 72 1.27 0.55 -12.10
N ALA A 73 1.18 -0.04 -13.29
CA ALA A 73 1.81 -1.33 -13.60
C ALA A 73 3.34 -1.26 -13.51
N ASP A 74 3.96 -0.21 -14.05
CA ASP A 74 5.41 0.01 -13.96
C ASP A 74 5.87 0.20 -12.50
N SER A 75 5.11 0.98 -11.72
CA SER A 75 5.38 1.16 -10.28
C SER A 75 5.25 -0.14 -9.50
N ALA A 76 4.27 -0.99 -9.84
CA ALA A 76 4.07 -2.30 -9.24
C ALA A 76 5.23 -3.26 -9.56
N VAL A 77 5.71 -3.25 -10.81
CA VAL A 77 6.90 -4.00 -11.23
C VAL A 77 8.11 -3.55 -10.42
N TYR A 78 8.40 -2.25 -10.38
CA TYR A 78 9.57 -1.72 -9.70
C TYR A 78 9.57 -2.05 -8.19
N SER A 79 8.43 -1.89 -7.52
CA SER A 79 8.30 -2.19 -6.09
C SER A 79 8.46 -3.69 -5.81
N THR A 80 7.87 -4.55 -6.66
CA THR A 80 7.97 -6.01 -6.50
C THR A 80 9.39 -6.51 -6.78
N GLU A 81 10.07 -6.00 -7.82
CA GLU A 81 11.48 -6.32 -8.10
C GLU A 81 12.40 -5.92 -6.96
N THR A 82 12.17 -4.73 -6.39
CA THR A 82 12.91 -4.24 -5.24
C THR A 82 12.71 -5.17 -4.04
N PHE A 83 11.46 -5.56 -3.76
CA PHE A 83 11.12 -6.46 -2.67
C PHE A 83 11.77 -7.84 -2.82
N LEU A 84 11.71 -8.43 -4.02
CA LEU A 84 12.36 -9.72 -4.33
C LEU A 84 13.87 -9.67 -4.13
N ARG A 85 14.52 -8.58 -4.57
CA ARG A 85 15.96 -8.39 -4.41
C ARG A 85 16.36 -8.28 -2.95
N GLU A 86 15.53 -7.64 -2.12
CA GLU A 86 15.84 -7.42 -0.70
C GLU A 86 15.50 -8.62 0.19
N ASN A 87 14.58 -9.49 -0.24
CA ASN A 87 14.07 -10.61 0.55
C ASN A 87 14.28 -11.98 -0.12
N SER A 88 15.18 -12.07 -1.11
CA SER A 88 15.35 -13.27 -1.96
C SER A 88 15.59 -14.56 -1.19
N ASP A 89 16.23 -14.46 -0.03
CA ASP A 89 16.67 -15.62 0.78
C ASP A 89 15.58 -16.10 1.75
N LYS A 90 14.57 -15.26 1.98
CA LYS A 90 13.44 -15.55 2.87
C LYS A 90 12.24 -16.11 2.11
N ILE A 91 12.16 -15.88 0.80
CA ILE A 91 11.03 -16.25 -0.04
C ILE A 91 11.23 -17.67 -0.61
N PRO A 92 10.21 -18.56 -0.55
CA PRO A 92 10.28 -19.87 -1.18
C PRO A 92 10.61 -19.78 -2.68
N ALA A 93 11.49 -20.66 -3.17
CA ALA A 93 11.96 -20.63 -4.55
C ALA A 93 10.82 -20.70 -5.59
N ASP A 94 9.79 -21.50 -5.32
CA ASP A 94 8.62 -21.65 -6.19
C ASP A 94 7.85 -20.31 -6.33
N LEU A 95 7.63 -19.62 -5.21
CA LEU A 95 6.96 -18.30 -5.20
C LEU A 95 7.83 -17.23 -5.87
N LYS A 96 9.15 -17.27 -5.65
CA LYS A 96 10.09 -16.36 -6.32
C LYS A 96 9.99 -16.51 -7.84
N THR A 97 10.02 -17.74 -8.36
CA THR A 97 9.90 -17.99 -9.80
C THR A 97 8.53 -17.59 -10.34
N GLU A 98 7.43 -17.84 -9.61
CA GLU A 98 6.08 -17.38 -9.98
C GLU A 98 6.05 -15.85 -10.17
N VAL A 99 6.55 -15.09 -9.19
CA VAL A 99 6.56 -13.62 -9.23
C VAL A 99 7.50 -13.09 -10.32
N GLU A 100 8.68 -13.69 -10.52
CA GLU A 100 9.61 -13.29 -11.60
C GLU A 100 8.99 -13.47 -13.00
N VAL A 101 8.21 -14.53 -13.21
CA VAL A 101 7.46 -14.75 -14.46
C VAL A 101 6.38 -13.68 -14.63
N ASP A 102 5.61 -13.38 -13.59
CA ASP A 102 4.56 -12.36 -13.65
C ASP A 102 5.13 -10.95 -13.90
N ILE A 103 6.28 -10.63 -13.30
CA ILE A 103 7.02 -9.38 -13.59
C ILE A 103 7.39 -9.31 -15.08
N ALA A 104 7.92 -10.39 -15.65
CA ALA A 104 8.28 -10.43 -17.06
C ALA A 104 7.06 -10.29 -17.98
N GLU A 105 5.91 -10.88 -17.60
CA GLU A 105 4.65 -10.71 -18.33
C GLU A 105 4.17 -9.26 -18.32
N VAL A 106 4.21 -8.57 -17.16
CA VAL A 106 3.84 -7.15 -17.07
C VAL A 106 4.79 -6.29 -17.90
N LYS A 107 6.10 -6.52 -17.82
CA LYS A 107 7.09 -5.79 -18.63
C LYS A 107 6.83 -5.95 -20.12
N LYS A 108 6.52 -7.18 -20.57
CA LYS A 108 6.17 -7.46 -21.96
C LYS A 108 4.86 -6.77 -22.37
N ALA A 109 3.84 -6.78 -21.52
CA ALA A 109 2.59 -6.08 -21.80
C ALA A 109 2.79 -4.56 -21.91
N LEU A 110 3.69 -3.98 -21.10
CA LEU A 110 4.07 -2.57 -21.17
C LEU A 110 4.81 -2.18 -22.46
N GLU A 111 5.37 -3.13 -23.22
CA GLU A 111 5.93 -2.84 -24.55
C GLU A 111 4.84 -2.56 -25.61
N GLY A 112 3.61 -3.03 -25.36
CA GLY A 112 2.44 -2.78 -26.19
C GLY A 112 1.62 -1.56 -25.74
N GLU A 113 0.45 -1.38 -26.36
CA GLU A 113 -0.50 -0.29 -26.05
C GLU A 113 -1.85 -0.80 -25.52
N ASP A 114 -2.01 -2.11 -25.36
CA ASP A 114 -3.26 -2.71 -24.88
C ASP A 114 -3.40 -2.57 -23.36
N VAL A 115 -4.25 -1.62 -22.95
CA VAL A 115 -4.54 -1.32 -21.54
C VAL A 115 -5.17 -2.51 -20.82
N SER A 116 -5.96 -3.33 -21.52
CA SER A 116 -6.60 -4.51 -20.94
C SER A 116 -5.57 -5.59 -20.64
N GLU A 117 -4.62 -5.83 -21.54
CA GLU A 117 -3.52 -6.78 -21.31
C GLU A 117 -2.63 -6.32 -20.14
N ILE A 118 -2.29 -5.03 -20.10
CA ILE A 118 -1.49 -4.44 -19.02
C ILE A 118 -2.20 -4.57 -17.67
N SER A 119 -3.50 -4.25 -17.62
CA SER A 119 -4.31 -4.36 -16.40
C SER A 119 -4.43 -5.82 -15.92
N ALA A 120 -4.65 -6.76 -16.83
CA ALA A 120 -4.73 -8.18 -16.51
C ALA A 120 -3.40 -8.73 -15.96
N ALA A 121 -2.29 -8.42 -16.63
CA ALA A 121 -0.95 -8.80 -16.16
C ALA A 121 -0.62 -8.16 -14.80
N ALA A 122 -0.94 -6.88 -14.61
CA ALA A 122 -0.73 -6.18 -13.35
C ALA A 122 -1.57 -6.77 -12.21
N SER A 123 -2.80 -7.21 -12.49
CA SER A 123 -3.66 -7.88 -11.50
C SER A 123 -3.12 -9.26 -11.09
N LYS A 124 -2.54 -9.99 -12.04
CA LYS A 124 -1.86 -11.27 -11.78
C LYS A 124 -0.64 -11.05 -10.88
N LEU A 125 0.21 -10.08 -11.22
CA LEU A 125 1.35 -9.67 -10.40
C LEU A 125 0.91 -9.23 -9.00
N ALA A 126 -0.18 -8.46 -8.87
CA ALA A 126 -0.68 -8.07 -7.56
C ALA A 126 -1.07 -9.28 -6.70
N THR A 127 -1.66 -10.31 -7.31
CA THR A 127 -2.04 -11.55 -6.63
C THR A 127 -0.82 -12.34 -6.16
N SER A 128 0.20 -12.51 -7.01
CA SER A 128 1.43 -13.21 -6.63
C SER A 128 2.25 -12.42 -5.60
N SER A 129 2.29 -11.08 -5.73
CA SER A 129 2.90 -10.19 -4.74
C SER A 129 2.22 -10.26 -3.36
N GLN A 130 0.90 -10.43 -3.31
CA GLN A 130 0.18 -10.64 -2.05
C GLN A 130 0.55 -11.98 -1.39
N LYS A 131 0.63 -13.08 -2.16
CA LYS A 131 1.09 -14.38 -1.64
C LYS A 131 2.51 -14.30 -1.08
N MET A 132 3.38 -13.60 -1.81
CA MET A 132 4.76 -13.34 -1.39
C MET A 132 4.81 -12.53 -0.08
N GLY A 133 4.01 -11.46 0.02
CA GLY A 133 3.89 -10.68 1.26
C GLY A 133 3.37 -11.50 2.44
N ALA A 134 2.38 -12.37 2.22
CA ALA A 134 1.86 -13.27 3.25
C ALA A 134 2.92 -14.29 3.72
N ALA A 135 3.69 -14.87 2.80
CA ALA A 135 4.79 -15.77 3.13
C ALA A 135 5.89 -15.07 3.96
N MET A 136 6.16 -13.80 3.67
CA MET A 136 7.11 -12.98 4.46
C MET A 136 6.62 -12.64 5.85
N TYR A 137 5.32 -12.36 6.00
CA TYR A 137 4.75 -12.10 7.32
C TYR A 137 4.76 -13.37 8.18
N ALA A 138 4.43 -14.53 7.60
CA ALA A 138 4.51 -15.82 8.29
C ALA A 138 5.95 -16.13 8.73
N ALA A 139 6.94 -15.98 7.82
CA ALA A 139 8.35 -16.19 8.15
C ALA A 139 8.85 -15.25 9.25
N SER A 140 8.35 -14.01 9.32
CA SER A 140 8.73 -13.04 10.35
C SER A 140 8.08 -13.33 11.72
N ALA A 141 6.91 -13.97 11.75
CA ALA A 141 6.26 -14.39 12.99
C ALA A 141 6.96 -15.61 13.63
N ASP A 142 7.47 -16.52 12.79
CA ASP A 142 8.26 -17.66 13.26
C ASP A 142 9.64 -17.23 13.81
N ASP A 143 10.30 -16.24 13.19
CA ASP A 143 11.57 -15.66 13.69
C ASP A 143 11.39 -14.95 15.04
N ALA A 144 10.26 -14.26 15.27
CA ALA A 144 9.96 -13.61 16.55
C ALA A 144 9.72 -14.63 17.67
N SER A 145 9.18 -15.80 17.35
CA SER A 145 8.91 -16.89 18.30
C SER A 145 10.19 -17.68 18.66
N ALA A 146 11.17 -17.72 17.75
CA ALA A 146 12.47 -18.34 17.98
C ALA A 146 13.40 -17.48 18.87
N ALA A 147 13.23 -16.15 18.86
CA ALA A 147 14.03 -15.23 19.67
C ALA A 147 13.71 -15.30 21.19
N GLU A 148 12.49 -15.70 21.59
CA GLU A 148 12.14 -15.92 23.00
C GLU A 148 12.59 -17.29 23.56
N SER A 149 13.04 -18.21 22.71
CA SER A 149 13.48 -19.55 23.13
C SER A 149 15.00 -19.68 23.34
N THR A 150 15.78 -18.60 23.13
CA THR A 150 17.26 -18.68 23.16
C THR A 150 17.89 -18.11 24.43
N ASP A 151 17.11 -17.51 25.35
CA ASP A 151 17.64 -16.94 26.61
C ASP A 151 17.50 -17.86 27.84
N GLN A 152 17.26 -19.16 27.63
CA GLN A 152 17.21 -20.15 28.71
C GLN A 152 17.96 -21.45 28.35
N ALA A 153 19.17 -21.32 27.81
CA ALA A 153 20.07 -22.46 27.59
C ALA A 153 21.48 -22.16 28.14
N SER A 154 21.55 -21.74 29.41
CA SER A 154 22.80 -21.73 30.19
C SER A 154 22.50 -21.70 31.69
N SER A 155 21.93 -22.78 32.23
CA SER A 155 22.09 -23.19 33.65
C SER A 155 21.40 -24.53 33.89
N ASN A 156 22.22 -25.56 34.15
CA ASN A 156 21.95 -26.83 34.83
C ASN A 156 20.90 -27.82 34.28
N ASP A 157 21.45 -28.90 33.72
CA ASP A 157 21.22 -30.30 34.15
C ASP A 157 20.37 -30.46 35.43
N ASP A 158 19.14 -30.97 35.30
CA ASP A 158 18.71 -32.29 35.81
C ASP A 158 17.17 -32.36 35.91
N GLY A 159 16.59 -33.41 35.34
CA GLY A 159 15.37 -34.03 35.83
C GLY A 159 13.99 -33.38 35.56
N ILE A 160 13.18 -34.15 34.83
CA ILE A 160 11.72 -34.37 35.02
C ILE A 160 10.83 -33.79 33.91
N VAL A 161 10.09 -34.72 33.32
CA VAL A 161 9.00 -34.56 32.35
C VAL A 161 7.66 -34.38 33.08
N ASP A 162 6.60 -34.15 32.32
CA ASP A 162 5.16 -34.21 32.66
C ASP A 162 4.54 -32.85 33.08
N ALA A 163 3.38 -32.42 32.59
CA ALA A 163 2.27 -33.18 32.02
C ALA A 163 1.35 -32.27 31.16
N GLU A 164 0.73 -32.90 30.16
CA GLU A 164 -0.70 -32.82 29.83
C GLU A 164 -1.37 -31.43 29.68
N ILE A 165 -1.54 -30.99 28.43
CA ILE A 165 -2.63 -30.07 28.08
C ILE A 165 -3.91 -30.90 28.02
N VAL A 166 -4.70 -30.86 29.09
CA VAL A 166 -6.13 -31.18 29.05
C VAL A 166 -6.88 -29.88 28.90
N ASP A 167 -7.64 -29.79 27.83
CA ASP A 167 -8.59 -28.73 27.54
C ASP A 167 -9.92 -28.97 28.29
N GLU A 168 -10.63 -27.89 28.59
CA GLU A 168 -12.03 -27.78 29.05
C GLU A 168 -12.39 -27.99 30.56
N PRO A 169 -13.51 -27.41 31.03
CA PRO A 169 -13.81 -25.97 31.18
C PRO A 169 -14.03 -25.57 32.65
N ALA A 170 -13.85 -24.27 32.93
CA ALA A 170 -14.11 -23.67 34.25
C ALA A 170 -15.60 -23.63 34.56
N ASP A 171 -16.04 -24.39 35.57
CA ASP A 171 -17.33 -24.21 36.21
C ASP A 171 -17.21 -24.32 37.74
N THR A 172 -18.03 -23.53 38.40
CA THR A 172 -18.49 -23.61 39.79
C THR A 172 -17.67 -22.94 40.92
N SER A 173 -18.25 -21.83 41.35
CA SER A 173 -18.76 -21.58 42.71
C SER A 173 -17.78 -21.42 43.87
N SER A 174 -17.66 -20.17 44.34
CA SER A 174 -17.35 -19.86 45.74
C SER A 174 -18.62 -19.97 46.58
N GLU A 175 -18.62 -20.92 47.51
CA GLU A 175 -19.65 -21.16 48.52
C GLU A 175 -19.82 -20.04 49.55
N SER A 176 -21.10 -19.82 49.88
CA SER A 176 -21.69 -19.63 51.22
C SER A 176 -21.16 -18.53 52.16
N ASP A 177 -22.03 -17.56 52.46
CA ASP A 177 -22.44 -17.33 53.86
C ASP A 177 -23.90 -16.88 53.89
N GLY A 178 -24.69 -17.49 54.76
CA GLY A 178 -26.14 -17.33 54.82
C GLY A 178 -26.59 -16.68 56.11
N SER A 179 -27.58 -15.80 56.01
CA SER A 179 -28.63 -15.53 57.01
C SER A 179 -29.57 -14.49 56.40
N ASP A 180 -30.86 -14.79 56.21
CA ASP A 180 -31.93 -14.36 57.13
C ASP A 180 -32.31 -12.88 56.84
N THR A 181 -33.53 -12.43 56.54
CA THR A 181 -34.90 -12.93 56.57
C THR A 181 -35.78 -11.88 55.87
N GLY A 182 -36.91 -12.33 55.29
CA GLY A 182 -38.09 -11.49 55.01
C GLY A 182 -37.95 -10.52 53.83
N ALA A 183 -39.00 -10.09 53.14
CA ALA A 183 -40.42 -10.39 53.14
C ALA A 183 -40.97 -9.63 51.90
N GLU A 184 -42.01 -10.18 51.26
CA GLU A 184 -43.05 -9.43 50.54
C GLU A 184 -42.64 -8.57 49.32
N SER A 185 -43.00 -8.96 48.08
CA SER A 185 -44.33 -8.83 47.46
C SER A 185 -44.34 -7.70 46.42
N SER A 186 -45.09 -7.95 45.35
CA SER A 186 -45.66 -6.94 44.43
C SER A 186 -44.71 -6.37 43.38
N SER A 187 -44.75 -6.85 42.13
CA SER A 187 -45.72 -6.51 41.07
C SER A 187 -45.50 -5.15 40.40
N GLY A 188 -45.57 -5.16 39.07
CA GLY A 188 -45.65 -3.98 38.22
C GLY A 188 -44.27 -3.51 37.74
N GLY A 189 -44.01 -3.37 36.45
CA GLY A 189 -44.88 -3.34 35.30
C GLY A 189 -44.11 -2.70 34.16
N GLU A 190 -44.37 -3.18 32.95
CA GLU A 190 -44.01 -2.53 31.70
C GLU A 190 -44.37 -1.04 31.72
N ASN A 191 -43.48 -0.19 31.20
CA ASN A 191 -43.87 0.75 30.15
C ASN A 191 -42.65 1.45 29.53
N ARG A 192 -42.62 1.33 28.19
CA ARG A 192 -42.32 2.35 27.16
C ARG A 192 -41.10 3.25 27.32
#